data_AF-G5LPK7-F1
#
_entry.id   AF-G5LPK7-F1
#
_cell.length_a   1.000
_cell.length_b   1.000
_cell.length_c   1.000
_cell.angle_alpha   90.00
_cell.angle_beta   90.00
_cell.angle_gamma   90.00
#
_symmetry.space_group_name_H-M   'P 1'
#
loop_
_entity.id
_entity.type
_entity.pdbx_description
1 polymer ?
#
loop_
_entity_poly.entity_id
_entity_poly.type
_entity_poly.pdbx_seq_one_letter_code
_entity_poly.pdbx_strand_id
1 'polypeptide(L)'
;MIAAAPTAVAPEKSGFYERMVSKGRTPLYPDDILWNFEKFLVLWNFEKFFEKFLVGRDGQVVQRFSPDMTPEDPIVMESIKIALAK
;
A
#
# COMPACT_ATOMS: atom_id res chain seq x y z
N MET A 1 -14.99 -1.39 20.40
CA MET A 1 -14.69 -0.43 19.32
C MET A 1 -13.63 -1.05 18.43
N ILE A 2 -13.80 -1.04 17.11
CA ILE A 2 -12.75 -1.45 16.18
C ILE A 2 -11.86 -0.22 15.98
N ALA A 3 -10.56 -0.34 16.25
CA ALA A 3 -9.62 0.76 16.03
C ALA A 3 -9.61 1.13 14.55
N ALA A 4 -9.57 2.43 14.24
CA ALA A 4 -9.46 2.90 12.85
C ALA A 4 -8.15 2.40 12.25
N ALA A 5 -8.21 1.83 11.04
CA ALA A 5 -7.01 1.44 10.30
C ALA A 5 -6.28 2.69 9.77
N PRO A 6 -4.95 2.70 9.74
CA PRO A 6 -4.19 3.83 9.22
C PRO A 6 -4.42 4.01 7.71
N THR A 7 -4.60 5.26 7.28
CA THR A 7 -4.72 5.65 5.87
C THR A 7 -3.41 5.36 5.13
N ALA A 8 -3.53 4.91 3.88
CA ALA A 8 -2.36 4.64 3.04
C ALA A 8 -1.59 5.92 2.70
N VAL A 9 -0.28 5.89 2.91
CA VAL A 9 0.62 6.94 2.42
C VAL A 9 1.01 6.60 0.98
N ALA A 10 0.90 7.58 0.09
CA ALA A 10 1.31 7.49 -1.31
C ALA A 10 2.38 8.55 -1.62
N PRO A 11 3.27 8.30 -2.59
CA PRO A 11 4.22 9.31 -3.07
C PRO A 11 3.50 10.55 -3.64
N GLU A 12 4.06 11.75 -3.49
CA GLU A 12 3.48 13.02 -4.00
C GLU A 12 3.17 12.99 -5.51
N LYS A 13 3.87 12.17 -6.29
CA LYS A 13 3.68 12.01 -7.74
C LYS A 13 3.19 10.61 -8.11
N SER A 14 2.43 9.99 -7.23
CA SER A 14 1.85 8.68 -7.50
C SER A 14 0.90 8.78 -8.69
N GLY A 15 1.29 8.24 -9.85
CA GLY A 15 0.38 8.03 -10.99
C GLY A 15 -0.45 6.74 -10.84
N PHE A 16 -0.50 6.16 -9.64
CA PHE A 16 -1.07 4.86 -9.39
C PHE A 16 -2.60 4.89 -9.52
N TYR A 17 -3.24 5.94 -9.00
CA TYR A 17 -4.69 6.12 -9.10
C TYR A 17 -5.12 6.23 -10.58
N GLU A 18 -4.44 7.04 -11.37
CA GLU A 18 -4.71 7.23 -12.80
C GLU A 18 -4.51 5.92 -13.59
N ARG A 19 -3.50 5.12 -13.24
CA ARG A 19 -3.28 3.78 -13.83
C ARG A 19 -4.40 2.80 -13.47
N MET A 20 -5.03 2.97 -12.31
CA MET A 20 -6.12 2.13 -11.88
C MET A 20 -7.45 2.53 -12.54
N VAL A 21 -7.67 3.83 -12.74
CA VAL A 21 -8.75 4.40 -13.58
C VAL A 21 -8.65 3.86 -14.99
N SER A 22 -7.48 3.91 -15.62
CA SER A 22 -7.31 3.45 -17.01
C SER A 22 -7.55 1.94 -17.17
N LYS A 23 -7.37 1.16 -16.11
CA LYS A 23 -7.62 -0.30 -16.08
C LYS A 23 -9.05 -0.66 -15.69
N GLY A 24 -9.93 0.33 -15.41
CA GLY A 24 -11.31 0.10 -14.96
C GLY A 24 -11.41 -0.54 -13.57
N ARG A 25 -10.38 -0.36 -12.73
CA ARG A 25 -10.21 -1.05 -11.44
C ARG A 25 -10.23 -0.08 -10.24
N THR A 26 -10.84 1.09 -10.40
CA THR A 26 -10.88 2.14 -9.37
C THR A 26 -11.52 1.65 -8.08
N PRO A 27 -10.94 1.98 -6.92
CA PRO A 27 -11.62 1.77 -5.65
C PRO A 27 -12.90 2.62 -5.61
N LEU A 28 -13.96 2.09 -5.00
CA LEU A 28 -15.23 2.80 -4.84
C LEU A 28 -15.10 3.88 -3.76
N TYR A 29 -14.27 3.62 -2.74
CA TYR A 29 -13.94 4.54 -1.67
C TYR A 29 -12.42 4.67 -1.49
N PRO A 30 -11.90 5.84 -1.09
CA PRO A 30 -10.46 6.06 -0.89
C PRO A 30 -9.79 5.07 0.08
N ASP A 31 -10.55 4.51 1.01
CA ASP A 31 -10.05 3.58 2.03
C ASP A 31 -10.10 2.11 1.58
N ASP A 32 -10.72 1.81 0.44
CA ASP A 32 -10.85 0.44 -0.07
C ASP A 32 -9.47 -0.19 -0.22
N ILE A 33 -9.34 -1.42 0.26
CA ILE A 33 -8.10 -2.18 0.09
C ILE A 33 -8.02 -2.65 -1.36
N LEU A 34 -6.99 -2.17 -2.03
CA LEU A 34 -6.73 -2.53 -3.41
C LEU A 34 -6.08 -3.92 -3.47
N TRP A 35 -6.93 -4.92 -3.67
CA TRP A 35 -6.52 -6.32 -3.76
C TRP A 35 -6.79 -6.89 -5.15
N ASN A 36 -5.73 -7.16 -5.91
CA ASN A 36 -5.85 -7.86 -7.19
C ASN A 36 -5.42 -9.33 -7.03
N PHE A 37 -6.37 -10.26 -7.11
CA PHE A 37 -6.12 -11.71 -7.04
C PHE A 37 -6.00 -12.40 -8.40
N GLU A 38 -6.02 -11.66 -9.52
CA GLU A 38 -5.89 -12.28 -10.84
C GLU A 38 -4.43 -12.69 -11.11
N LYS A 39 -4.15 -13.97 -10.87
CA LYS A 39 -2.98 -14.68 -11.40
C LYS A 39 -3.20 -14.91 -12.90
N PHE A 40 -3.01 -13.87 -13.72
CA PHE A 40 -3.10 -14.01 -15.17
C PHE A 40 -1.83 -14.69 -15.70
N LEU A 41 -1.99 -15.94 -16.16
CA LEU A 41 -1.00 -16.64 -16.94
C LEU A 41 -0.83 -15.89 -18.27
N VAL A 42 0.43 -15.65 -18.64
CA VAL A 42 0.90 -15.01 -19.88
C VAL A 42 0.89 -13.47 -19.82
N LEU A 43 2.08 -12.88 -19.83
CA LEU A 43 2.43 -11.44 -19.69
C LEU A 43 2.59 -10.94 -18.24
N TRP A 44 3.62 -11.46 -17.55
CA TRP A 44 4.08 -10.94 -16.26
C TRP A 44 4.70 -9.54 -16.41
N ASN A 45 3.87 -8.50 -16.46
CA ASN A 45 4.24 -7.18 -15.93
C ASN A 45 3.66 -7.10 -14.52
N PHE A 46 4.47 -7.48 -13.53
CA PHE A 46 4.18 -7.32 -12.10
C PHE A 46 4.21 -5.84 -11.72
N GLU A 47 3.31 -5.04 -12.31
CA GLU A 47 2.97 -3.77 -11.70
C GLU A 47 2.35 -4.10 -10.34
N LYS A 48 3.10 -3.73 -9.29
CA LYS A 48 2.81 -4.04 -7.89
C LYS A 48 1.50 -3.36 -7.51
N PHE A 49 0.40 -4.12 -7.49
CA PHE A 49 -0.92 -3.65 -7.03
C PHE A 49 -1.19 -3.96 -5.56
N PHE A 50 -0.23 -4.56 -4.85
CA PHE A 50 -0.40 -4.91 -3.45
C PHE A 50 0.00 -3.78 -2.53
N GLU A 51 -0.95 -3.36 -1.71
CA GLU A 51 -0.68 -2.47 -0.59
C GLU A 51 0.25 -3.13 0.41
N LYS A 52 0.99 -2.29 1.15
CA LYS A 52 1.96 -2.75 2.13
C LYS A 52 1.55 -2.23 3.49
N PHE A 53 1.72 -3.07 4.50
CA PHE A 53 1.39 -2.77 5.88
C PHE A 53 2.64 -2.96 6.74
N LEU A 54 2.95 -1.95 7.54
CA LEU A 54 3.92 -2.07 8.62
C LEU A 54 3.19 -2.55 9.86
N VAL A 55 3.61 -3.71 10.38
CA VAL A 55 3.02 -4.33 11.56
C VAL A 55 4.03 -4.31 12.70
N GLY A 56 3.60 -3.83 13.87
CA GLY A 56 4.41 -3.78 15.09
C GLY A 56 4.61 -5.16 15.71
N ARG A 57 5.52 -5.24 16.69
CA ARG A 57 5.80 -6.51 17.41
C ARG A 57 4.60 -7.01 18.23
N ASP A 58 3.70 -6.10 18.59
CA ASP A 58 2.43 -6.35 19.26
C ASP A 58 1.32 -6.83 18.31
N GLY A 59 1.62 -6.95 17.01
CA GLY A 59 0.66 -7.36 15.98
C GLY A 59 -0.23 -6.23 15.46
N GLN A 60 -0.01 -4.98 15.90
CA GLN A 60 -0.84 -3.85 15.48
C GLN A 60 -0.34 -3.27 14.15
N VAL A 61 -1.26 -2.90 13.27
CA VAL A 61 -0.93 -2.19 12.03
C VAL A 61 -0.53 -0.75 12.36
N VAL A 62 0.74 -0.42 12.14
CA VAL A 62 1.34 0.88 12.48
C VAL A 62 1.23 1.85 11.31
N GLN A 63 1.38 1.37 10.08
CA GLN A 63 1.34 2.22 8.88
C GLN A 63 0.87 1.42 7.66
N ARG A 64 0.15 2.07 6.75
CA ARG A 64 -0.25 1.54 5.43
C ARG A 64 0.46 2.35 4.34
N PHE A 65 0.90 1.67 3.28
CA PHE A 65 1.62 2.26 2.16
C PHE A 65 1.02 1.83 0.82
N SER A 66 1.05 2.77 -0.12
CA SER A 66 0.59 2.57 -1.48
C SER A 66 1.41 1.49 -2.20
N PRO A 67 0.81 0.77 -3.17
CA PRO A 67 1.49 -0.31 -3.89
C PRO A 67 2.73 0.13 -4.68
N ASP A 68 2.79 1.41 -5.06
CA ASP A 68 3.90 2.02 -5.81
C ASP A 68 5.07 2.50 -4.93
N MET A 69 4.95 2.48 -3.60
CA MET A 69 6.08 2.75 -2.71
C MET A 69 7.08 1.60 -2.71
N THR A 70 8.36 1.89 -2.89
CA THR A 70 9.43 0.90 -2.75
C THR A 70 9.82 0.70 -1.28
N PRO A 71 10.36 -0.46 -0.89
CA PRO A 71 10.86 -0.68 0.47
C PRO A 71 11.95 0.33 0.88
N GLU A 72 12.73 0.82 -0.07
CA GLU A 72 13.80 1.79 0.12
C GLU A 72 13.32 3.24 0.19
N ASP A 73 12.01 3.49 0.00
CA ASP A 73 11.44 4.81 0.11
C ASP A 73 11.76 5.41 1.50
N PRO A 74 12.26 6.66 1.58
CA PRO A 74 12.62 7.29 2.85
C PRO A 74 11.52 7.21 3.90
N ILE A 75 10.25 7.36 3.49
CA ILE A 75 9.09 7.32 4.40
C ILE A 75 8.92 5.91 4.99
N VAL A 76 9.09 4.87 4.18
CA VAL A 76 9.01 3.47 4.64
C VAL A 76 10.15 3.19 5.61
N MET A 77 11.37 3.60 5.25
CA MET A 77 12.56 3.38 6.08
C MET A 77 12.49 4.13 7.42
N GLU A 78 12.02 5.37 7.44
CA GLU A 78 11.80 6.14 8.66
C GLU A 78 10.72 5.52 9.54
N SER A 79 9.60 5.09 8.94
CA SER A 79 8.52 4.42 9.66
C SER A 79 9.01 3.15 10.36
N ILE A 80 9.86 2.36 9.69
CA ILE A 80 10.48 1.17 10.28
C ILE A 80 11.41 1.54 11.44
N LYS A 81 12.27 2.56 11.28
CA LYS A 81 13.18 3.01 12.36
C LYS A 81 12.40 3.45 13.60
N ILE A 82 11.32 4.21 13.41
CA ILE A 82 10.44 4.64 14.50
C ILE A 82 9.78 3.44 15.17
N ALA A 83 9.30 2.46 14.39
CA ALA A 83 8.68 1.26 14.93
C ALA A 83 9.66 0.37 15.72
N LEU A 84 10.95 0.36 15.34
CA LEU A 84 12.00 -0.38 16.04
C LEU A 84 12.51 0.30 17.31
N ALA A 85 12.28 1.61 17.45
CA ALA A 85 12.67 2.37 18.65
C ALA A 85 11.67 2.25 19.81
N LYS A 86 10.56 1.52 19.61
CA LYS A 86 9.53 1.21 20.61
C LYS A 86 9.72 -0.21 21.15
#